data_AF-A0A9W4U108-F1
#
_entry.id   AF-A0A9W4U108-F1
#
_cell.length_a   1.000
_cell.length_b   1.000
_cell.length_c   1.000
_cell.angle_alpha   90.00
_cell.angle_beta   90.00
_cell.angle_gamma   90.00
#
_symmetry.space_group_name_H-M   'P 1'
#
loop_
_entity.id
_entity.type
_entity.pdbx_description
1 polymer ?
#
loop_
_entity_poly.entity_id
_entity_poly.type
_entity_poly.pdbx_seq_one_letter_code
_entity_poly.pdbx_strand_id
1 'polypeptide(L)'
;MANTMPLLPPFSESSALSSQRLATVLDSNQTVPVKTSDCSSRVSTNGAVSYLPGEPSVALSKAAVGRFLVSELSTPVLDQLYNHLWFVARRSGQSIDSLHKQKIKGRSIIPTEDPHLHLVWHRDKTYVKPMPEYLLNYHFWTAFLSTSPDNKEAKEESAIIPEFDRATALGFMRSYSYLVQHRVDLILARESHLLPVEIDWIQWSEFIANFRQIEDYDVSKRYHYGQLRLSRLDWAVRLFRPSSAATKWFYEIPHWSIGIYVERSIAPLLFGFASFSLVLSSMQVLLAVPDEGLKLHGVGDLSLVYMRRAFWVFSIIVLLLSGVAWILLCVIPFTGFMWQILWGFRNRDKPSAYSKGAA
;
A
#
# COMPACT_ATOMS: atom_id res chain seq x y z
N MET A 1 -1.91 -35.30 -21.62
CA MET A 1 -3.26 -34.77 -21.38
C MET A 1 -3.44 -34.68 -19.87
N ALA A 2 -3.12 -33.55 -19.27
CA ALA A 2 -3.40 -33.33 -17.86
C ALA A 2 -4.88 -32.98 -17.75
N ASN A 3 -5.69 -33.87 -17.15
CA ASN A 3 -7.05 -33.56 -16.73
C ASN A 3 -6.97 -32.48 -15.66
N THR A 4 -7.02 -31.22 -16.07
CA THR A 4 -6.99 -30.10 -15.14
C THR A 4 -8.42 -29.94 -14.62
N MET A 5 -8.68 -30.45 -13.41
CA MET A 5 -9.98 -30.31 -12.78
C MET A 5 -10.35 -28.82 -12.63
N PRO A 6 -11.65 -28.46 -12.71
CA PRO A 6 -12.09 -27.10 -12.44
C PRO A 6 -11.63 -26.67 -11.05
N LEU A 7 -11.12 -25.43 -10.95
CA LEU A 7 -10.64 -24.90 -9.68
C LEU A 7 -11.83 -24.66 -8.75
N LEU A 8 -11.99 -25.53 -7.75
CA LEU A 8 -13.05 -25.44 -6.75
C LEU A 8 -12.82 -24.25 -5.79
N PRO A 9 -13.89 -23.73 -5.16
CA PRO A 9 -13.77 -22.80 -4.05
C PRO A 9 -12.91 -23.39 -2.91
N PRO A 10 -12.17 -22.55 -2.16
CA PRO A 10 -11.31 -23.04 -1.08
C PRO A 10 -12.07 -23.53 0.16
N PHE A 11 -13.38 -23.30 0.25
CA PHE A 11 -14.24 -23.69 1.38
C PHE A 11 -15.54 -24.33 0.87
N SER A 12 -16.20 -25.13 1.71
CA SER A 12 -17.49 -25.75 1.39
C SER A 12 -18.66 -24.78 1.61
N GLU A 13 -19.81 -25.06 1.00
CA GLU A 13 -21.04 -24.28 1.17
C GLU A 13 -21.46 -24.17 2.65
N SER A 14 -21.28 -25.25 3.44
CA SER A 14 -21.58 -25.27 4.87
C SER A 14 -20.70 -24.34 5.72
N SER A 15 -19.49 -24.03 5.25
CA SER A 15 -18.55 -23.14 5.94
C SER A 15 -18.67 -21.69 5.46
N ALA A 16 -19.55 -21.40 4.50
CA ALA A 16 -19.77 -20.05 4.00
C ALA A 16 -20.41 -19.16 5.06
N LEU A 17 -19.92 -17.93 5.21
CA LEU A 17 -20.47 -16.98 6.18
C LEU A 17 -21.67 -16.19 5.61
N SER A 18 -21.85 -16.18 4.29
CA SER A 18 -23.05 -15.67 3.62
C SER A 18 -23.72 -16.80 2.81
N SER A 19 -25.00 -17.03 3.06
CA SER A 19 -25.79 -18.13 2.47
C SER A 19 -26.78 -17.68 1.40
N GLN A 20 -26.71 -16.42 0.93
CA GLN A 20 -27.62 -15.90 -0.09
C GLN A 20 -27.44 -16.69 -1.40
N ARG A 21 -28.54 -17.23 -1.94
CA ARG A 21 -28.54 -17.89 -3.25
C ARG A 21 -28.54 -16.86 -4.37
N LEU A 22 -27.74 -17.09 -5.41
CA LEU A 22 -27.65 -16.20 -6.56
C LEU A 22 -28.54 -16.72 -7.69
N ALA A 23 -29.43 -15.86 -8.20
CA ALA A 23 -30.21 -16.13 -9.40
C ALA A 23 -29.33 -15.93 -10.65
N THR A 24 -28.34 -16.79 -10.85
CA THR A 24 -27.48 -16.71 -12.04
C THR A 24 -28.26 -17.06 -13.31
N VAL A 25 -27.86 -16.45 -14.44
CA VAL A 25 -28.48 -16.53 -15.78
C VAL A 25 -28.67 -17.96 -16.33
N LEU A 26 -28.19 -19.00 -15.65
CA LEU A 26 -28.46 -20.41 -16.00
C LEU A 26 -29.93 -20.82 -15.79
N ASP A 27 -30.73 -20.09 -15.00
CA ASP A 27 -32.16 -20.36 -14.82
C ASP A 27 -33.05 -19.71 -15.93
N SER A 28 -32.46 -19.03 -16.91
CA SER A 28 -33.19 -18.21 -17.92
C SER A 28 -33.94 -18.99 -19.00
N ASN A 29 -33.95 -20.32 -18.97
CA ASN A 29 -34.72 -21.11 -19.95
C ASN A 29 -36.23 -21.18 -19.65
N GLN A 30 -36.73 -20.43 -18.67
CA GLN A 30 -38.17 -20.19 -18.52
C GLN A 30 -38.54 -18.79 -18.98
N THR A 31 -38.99 -18.71 -20.23
CA THR A 31 -39.70 -17.56 -20.82
C THR A 31 -40.96 -17.24 -20.01
N VAL A 32 -40.99 -16.09 -19.33
CA VAL A 32 -42.22 -15.47 -18.80
C VAL A 32 -42.11 -13.95 -19.02
N PRO A 33 -43.19 -13.27 -19.46
CA PRO A 33 -43.07 -11.97 -20.12
C PRO A 33 -42.88 -10.80 -19.16
N VAL A 34 -42.22 -9.79 -19.69
CA VAL A 34 -41.97 -8.48 -19.08
C VAL A 34 -43.28 -7.84 -18.60
N LYS A 35 -43.35 -7.53 -17.30
CA LYS A 35 -44.21 -6.47 -16.77
C LYS A 35 -43.39 -5.53 -15.90
N THR A 36 -43.58 -4.25 -16.19
CA THR A 36 -42.97 -3.07 -15.59
C THR A 36 -43.41 -2.82 -14.16
N SER A 37 -42.46 -2.23 -13.40
CA SER A 37 -42.60 -1.40 -12.19
C SER A 37 -43.31 -2.00 -10.98
N ASP A 38 -42.53 -2.37 -9.96
CA ASP A 38 -42.72 -1.89 -8.58
C ASP A 38 -41.46 -2.12 -7.73
N CYS A 39 -41.17 -1.17 -6.82
CA CYS A 39 -39.95 -1.11 -6.00
C CYS A 39 -39.98 -2.03 -4.75
N SER A 40 -40.78 -3.11 -4.75
CA SER A 40 -40.98 -3.92 -3.53
C SER A 40 -40.84 -5.45 -3.70
N SER A 41 -40.33 -5.94 -4.84
CA SER A 41 -40.16 -7.39 -5.05
C SER A 41 -38.84 -7.75 -5.73
N ARG A 42 -37.70 -7.53 -5.06
CA ARG A 42 -36.39 -8.03 -5.54
C ARG A 42 -35.98 -9.40 -4.97
N VAL A 43 -36.77 -9.95 -4.07
CA VAL A 43 -36.64 -11.35 -3.64
C VAL A 43 -37.58 -12.16 -4.52
N SER A 44 -37.03 -12.93 -5.46
CA SER A 44 -37.81 -13.91 -6.21
C SER A 44 -38.45 -14.89 -5.22
N THR A 45 -39.60 -15.46 -5.57
CA THR A 45 -40.41 -16.38 -4.74
C THR A 45 -39.66 -17.62 -4.19
N ASN A 46 -38.40 -17.83 -4.60
CA ASN A 46 -37.50 -18.90 -4.17
C ASN A 46 -36.34 -18.44 -3.24
N GLY A 47 -36.32 -17.18 -2.79
CA GLY A 47 -35.25 -16.65 -1.90
C GLY A 47 -33.91 -16.38 -2.59
N ALA A 48 -33.86 -16.44 -3.93
CA ALA A 48 -32.67 -16.11 -4.71
C ALA A 48 -32.56 -14.62 -5.03
N VAL A 49 -31.35 -14.08 -4.94
CA VAL A 49 -31.02 -12.67 -5.10
C VAL A 49 -30.52 -12.41 -6.52
N SER A 50 -30.96 -11.30 -7.12
CA SER A 50 -30.61 -10.88 -8.50
C SER A 50 -29.45 -9.86 -8.59
N TYR A 51 -28.87 -9.51 -7.45
CA TYR A 51 -27.77 -8.56 -7.29
C TYR A 51 -26.59 -9.20 -6.54
N LEU A 52 -25.42 -8.56 -6.60
CA LEU A 52 -24.22 -9.02 -5.92
C LEU A 52 -24.37 -8.85 -4.38
N PRO A 53 -24.10 -9.87 -3.54
CA PRO A 53 -24.23 -9.74 -2.09
C PRO A 53 -23.42 -8.57 -1.53
N GLY A 54 -24.06 -7.73 -0.72
CA GLY A 54 -23.52 -6.47 -0.21
C GLY A 54 -23.60 -5.28 -1.19
N GLU A 55 -23.82 -5.53 -2.48
CA GLU A 55 -23.73 -4.53 -3.56
C GLU A 55 -24.97 -4.54 -4.48
N PRO A 56 -26.08 -3.93 -4.02
CA PRO A 56 -27.36 -3.97 -4.73
C PRO A 56 -27.36 -3.19 -6.06
N SER A 57 -26.33 -2.40 -6.31
CA SER A 57 -26.14 -1.63 -7.55
C SER A 57 -25.59 -2.48 -8.70
N VAL A 58 -24.97 -3.63 -8.39
CA VAL A 58 -24.28 -4.48 -9.37
C VAL A 58 -25.18 -5.65 -9.78
N ALA A 59 -25.50 -5.72 -11.08
CA ALA A 59 -26.25 -6.85 -11.65
C ALA A 59 -25.38 -8.12 -11.76
N LEU A 60 -25.99 -9.29 -11.60
CA LEU A 60 -25.33 -10.61 -11.64
C LEU A 60 -24.91 -11.09 -13.07
N SER A 61 -24.50 -10.17 -13.95
CA SER A 61 -23.92 -10.53 -15.25
C SER A 61 -22.40 -10.68 -15.12
N LYS A 62 -21.80 -11.67 -15.81
CA LYS A 62 -20.34 -11.91 -15.77
C LYS A 62 -19.54 -10.66 -16.13
N ALA A 63 -20.01 -9.87 -17.11
CA ALA A 63 -19.34 -8.65 -17.53
C ALA A 63 -19.46 -7.48 -16.53
N ALA A 64 -20.61 -7.33 -15.85
CA ALA A 64 -20.76 -6.31 -14.82
C ALA A 64 -19.94 -6.66 -13.58
N VAL A 65 -20.02 -7.90 -13.11
CA VAL A 65 -19.26 -8.39 -11.97
C VAL A 65 -17.75 -8.35 -12.23
N GLY A 66 -17.29 -8.79 -13.41
CA GLY A 66 -15.86 -8.73 -13.76
C GLY A 66 -15.31 -7.30 -13.72
N ARG A 67 -16.00 -6.34 -14.31
CA ARG A 67 -15.62 -4.91 -14.24
C ARG A 67 -15.58 -4.39 -12.81
N PHE A 68 -16.58 -4.75 -12.01
CA PHE A 68 -16.68 -4.35 -10.61
C PHE A 68 -15.52 -4.92 -9.77
N LEU A 69 -15.18 -6.20 -9.94
CA LEU A 69 -14.07 -6.81 -9.21
C LEU A 69 -12.72 -6.21 -9.58
N VAL A 70 -12.53 -5.86 -10.85
CA VAL A 70 -11.33 -5.15 -11.29
C VAL A 70 -11.23 -3.79 -10.61
N SER A 71 -12.30 -2.99 -10.55
CA SER A 71 -12.25 -1.71 -9.84
C SER A 71 -12.06 -1.86 -8.33
N GLU A 72 -12.66 -2.88 -7.72
CA GLU A 72 -12.70 -3.03 -6.27
C GLU A 72 -11.47 -3.70 -5.64
N LEU A 73 -10.82 -4.62 -6.36
CA LEU A 73 -9.77 -5.46 -5.79
C LEU A 73 -8.43 -5.37 -6.52
N SER A 74 -8.39 -4.88 -7.76
CA SER A 74 -7.14 -4.81 -8.51
C SER A 74 -6.24 -3.68 -8.01
N THR A 75 -4.92 -3.88 -8.12
CA THR A 75 -3.92 -2.89 -7.70
C THR A 75 -2.85 -2.68 -8.79
N PRO A 76 -3.22 -2.11 -9.94
CA PRO A 76 -2.34 -2.06 -11.13
C PRO A 76 -1.02 -1.33 -10.86
N VAL A 77 -1.02 -0.30 -10.00
CA VAL A 77 0.19 0.44 -9.62
C VAL A 77 1.18 -0.47 -8.89
N LEU A 78 0.70 -1.29 -7.96
CA LEU A 78 1.55 -2.20 -7.19
C LEU A 78 2.02 -3.38 -8.04
N ASP A 79 1.21 -3.82 -9.00
CA ASP A 79 1.60 -4.86 -9.96
C ASP A 79 2.72 -4.39 -10.90
N GLN A 80 2.68 -3.13 -11.35
CA GLN A 80 3.77 -2.51 -12.12
C GLN A 80 5.03 -2.31 -11.29
N LEU A 81 4.87 -1.93 -10.02
CA LEU A 81 5.98 -1.77 -9.09
C LEU A 81 6.53 -3.11 -8.56
N TYR A 82 5.89 -4.25 -8.85
CA TYR A 82 6.18 -5.55 -8.23
C TYR A 82 7.68 -5.92 -8.22
N ASN A 83 8.37 -5.72 -9.35
CA ASN A 83 9.80 -6.01 -9.51
C ASN A 83 10.72 -5.05 -8.75
N HIS A 84 10.17 -3.93 -8.27
CA HIS A 84 10.87 -2.86 -7.56
C HIS A 84 10.43 -2.74 -6.09
N LEU A 85 9.32 -3.36 -5.69
CA LEU A 85 8.79 -3.26 -4.33
C LEU A 85 9.76 -3.79 -3.26
N TRP A 86 10.67 -4.69 -3.62
CA TRP A 86 11.69 -5.19 -2.70
C TRP A 86 12.66 -4.11 -2.21
N PHE A 87 12.82 -2.98 -2.91
CA PHE A 87 13.59 -1.83 -2.41
C PHE A 87 12.94 -1.17 -1.20
N VAL A 88 11.61 -1.26 -1.10
CA VAL A 88 10.80 -0.48 -0.17
C VAL A 88 10.08 -1.35 0.85
N ALA A 89 9.96 -2.65 0.59
CA ALA A 89 9.24 -3.60 1.42
C ALA A 89 9.90 -4.98 1.46
N ARG A 90 9.58 -5.74 2.51
CA ARG A 90 9.99 -7.14 2.62
C ARG A 90 9.09 -7.99 1.71
N ARG A 91 9.70 -8.77 0.82
CA ARG A 91 8.99 -9.75 -0.03
C ARG A 91 8.61 -10.97 0.81
N SER A 92 7.48 -10.86 1.49
CA SER A 92 6.88 -11.94 2.27
C SER A 92 5.40 -11.64 2.46
N GLY A 93 4.52 -12.49 1.92
CA GLY A 93 3.07 -12.37 2.08
C GLY A 93 2.62 -12.57 3.53
N GLN A 94 3.37 -13.36 4.30
CA GLN A 94 3.14 -13.62 5.72
C GLN A 94 3.50 -12.42 6.62
N SER A 95 4.19 -11.40 6.08
CA SER A 95 4.60 -10.21 6.83
C SER A 95 3.44 -9.24 7.03
N ILE A 96 2.36 -9.72 7.66
CA ILE A 96 1.16 -8.97 8.03
C ILE A 96 0.99 -9.12 9.53
N ASP A 97 1.00 -8.00 10.26
CA ASP A 97 0.70 -8.04 11.69
C ASP A 97 -0.83 -8.11 11.89
N SER A 98 -1.26 -8.97 12.81
CA SER A 98 -2.65 -9.06 13.26
C SER A 98 -3.15 -7.74 13.86
N LEU A 99 -4.46 -7.55 13.92
CA LEU A 99 -5.08 -6.28 14.35
C LEU A 99 -4.66 -5.87 15.77
N HIS A 100 -4.59 -6.79 16.73
CA HIS A 100 -4.10 -6.49 18.08
C HIS A 100 -2.62 -6.07 18.08
N LYS A 101 -1.77 -6.68 17.23
CA LYS A 101 -0.37 -6.27 17.08
C LYS A 101 -0.25 -4.87 16.46
N GLN A 102 -1.14 -4.52 15.54
CA GLN A 102 -1.22 -3.14 15.02
C GLN A 102 -1.52 -2.15 16.15
N LYS A 103 -2.47 -2.47 17.04
CA LYS A 103 -2.78 -1.66 18.23
C LYS A 103 -1.60 -1.55 19.21
N ILE A 104 -0.89 -2.66 19.47
CA ILE A 104 0.33 -2.65 20.31
C ILE A 104 1.40 -1.73 19.73
N LYS A 105 1.52 -1.67 18.40
CA LYS A 105 2.43 -0.75 17.69
C LYS A 105 1.95 0.71 17.70
N GLY A 106 0.88 1.03 18.42
CA GLY A 106 0.29 2.36 18.49
C GLY A 106 -0.42 2.78 17.21
N ARG A 107 -0.85 1.83 16.36
CA ARG A 107 -1.54 2.15 15.11
C ARG A 107 -3.05 2.12 15.27
N SER A 108 -3.74 3.15 14.79
CA SER A 108 -5.17 3.15 14.55
C SER A 108 -5.50 2.41 13.26
N ILE A 109 -6.51 1.56 13.31
CA ILE A 109 -7.05 0.83 12.16
C ILE A 109 -8.04 1.75 11.45
N ILE A 110 -7.82 2.02 10.17
CA ILE A 110 -8.67 2.90 9.36
C ILE A 110 -9.27 2.08 8.22
N PRO A 111 -10.60 1.89 8.18
CA PRO A 111 -11.26 1.27 7.05
C PRO A 111 -11.14 2.17 5.81
N THR A 112 -10.89 1.57 4.64
CA THR A 112 -10.78 2.29 3.36
C THR A 112 -11.34 1.45 2.23
N GLU A 113 -12.22 2.00 1.39
CA GLU A 113 -12.69 1.22 0.23
C GLU A 113 -11.64 1.13 -0.90
N ASP A 114 -10.62 1.98 -0.90
CA ASP A 114 -9.57 1.90 -1.92
C ASP A 114 -8.69 0.64 -1.75
N PRO A 115 -8.65 -0.29 -2.74
CA PRO A 115 -7.78 -1.47 -2.69
C PRO A 115 -6.29 -1.13 -2.66
N HIS A 116 -5.87 0.02 -3.19
CA HIS A 116 -4.48 0.47 -3.17
C HIS A 116 -3.95 0.64 -1.74
N LEU A 117 -4.82 1.05 -0.81
CA LEU A 117 -4.46 1.30 0.57
C LEU A 117 -4.59 0.07 1.47
N HIS A 118 -5.16 -1.04 1.00
CA HIS A 118 -5.27 -2.25 1.80
C HIS A 118 -3.87 -2.75 2.23
N LEU A 119 -3.66 -2.91 3.55
CA LEU A 119 -2.37 -3.25 4.19
C LEU A 119 -1.27 -2.18 4.05
N VAL A 120 -1.63 -0.95 3.75
CA VAL A 120 -0.68 0.17 3.76
C VAL A 120 -0.73 0.87 5.10
N TRP A 121 0.42 1.24 5.65
CA TRP A 121 0.49 1.99 6.90
C TRP A 121 1.34 3.25 6.77
N HIS A 122 0.97 4.27 7.52
CA HIS A 122 1.65 5.55 7.58
C HIS A 122 1.60 6.11 9.01
N ARG A 123 2.78 6.28 9.62
CA ARG A 123 2.93 6.75 11.01
C ARG A 123 2.15 5.84 11.99
N ASP A 124 1.14 6.40 12.62
CA ASP A 124 0.21 5.83 13.59
C ASP A 124 -1.06 5.27 12.94
N LYS A 125 -1.13 5.15 11.61
CA LYS A 125 -2.33 4.70 10.89
C LYS A 125 -2.02 3.46 10.06
N THR A 126 -2.92 2.49 10.08
CA THR A 126 -2.93 1.37 9.14
C THR A 126 -4.26 1.35 8.41
N TYR A 127 -4.20 1.27 7.09
CA TYR A 127 -5.35 1.28 6.20
C TYR A 127 -5.68 -0.16 5.82
N VAL A 128 -6.95 -0.54 5.97
CA VAL A 128 -7.43 -1.89 5.68
C VAL A 128 -8.76 -1.78 4.95
N LYS A 129 -8.84 -2.36 3.75
CA LYS A 129 -10.12 -2.50 3.06
C LYS A 129 -11.06 -3.46 3.78
N PRO A 130 -12.30 -3.07 4.13
CA PRO A 130 -13.30 -3.93 4.75
C PRO A 130 -13.56 -5.19 3.92
N MET A 131 -13.99 -6.26 4.58
CA MET A 131 -14.31 -7.53 3.94
C MET A 131 -15.60 -7.39 3.12
N PRO A 132 -15.56 -7.56 1.79
CA PRO A 132 -16.76 -7.54 0.98
C PRO A 132 -17.62 -8.78 1.23
N GLU A 133 -18.94 -8.60 1.35
CA GLU A 133 -19.88 -9.69 1.67
C GLU A 133 -19.89 -10.78 0.59
N TYR A 134 -19.76 -10.41 -0.68
CA TYR A 134 -19.72 -11.37 -1.78
C TYR A 134 -18.55 -12.36 -1.69
N LEU A 135 -17.40 -11.99 -1.08
CA LEU A 135 -16.28 -12.93 -0.87
C LEU A 135 -16.57 -13.96 0.22
N LEU A 136 -17.59 -13.75 1.04
CA LEU A 136 -18.04 -14.67 2.08
C LEU A 136 -19.09 -15.68 1.58
N ASN A 137 -19.55 -15.52 0.34
CA ASN A 137 -20.63 -16.30 -0.25
C ASN A 137 -20.12 -17.42 -1.16
N TYR A 138 -20.47 -18.68 -0.89
CA TYR A 138 -20.00 -19.81 -1.68
C TYR A 138 -20.44 -19.76 -3.16
N HIS A 139 -21.71 -19.41 -3.41
CA HIS A 139 -22.25 -19.37 -4.77
C HIS A 139 -21.53 -18.32 -5.63
N PHE A 140 -21.11 -17.20 -5.05
CA PHE A 140 -20.30 -16.21 -5.74
C PHE A 140 -18.97 -16.79 -6.23
N TRP A 141 -18.24 -17.52 -5.38
CA TRP A 141 -16.98 -18.19 -5.78
C TRP A 141 -17.21 -19.19 -6.91
N THR A 142 -18.28 -19.98 -6.85
CA THR A 142 -18.60 -20.96 -7.90
C THR A 142 -18.99 -20.31 -9.23
N ALA A 143 -19.74 -19.20 -9.19
CA ALA A 143 -20.31 -18.59 -10.38
C ALA A 143 -19.34 -17.65 -11.12
N PHE A 144 -18.51 -16.91 -10.38
CA PHE A 144 -17.70 -15.81 -10.94
C PHE A 144 -16.20 -16.00 -10.77
N LEU A 145 -15.74 -16.83 -9.83
CA LEU A 145 -14.30 -17.04 -9.57
C LEU A 145 -13.80 -18.44 -9.93
N SER A 146 -14.67 -19.37 -10.33
CA SER A 146 -14.27 -20.70 -10.76
C SER A 146 -13.97 -20.70 -12.26
N THR A 147 -12.70 -20.82 -12.62
CA THR A 147 -12.27 -20.87 -14.03
C THR A 147 -12.33 -22.31 -14.54
N SER A 148 -13.05 -22.55 -15.63
CA SER A 148 -12.95 -23.82 -16.37
C SER A 148 -11.77 -23.76 -17.35
N PRO A 149 -10.81 -24.68 -17.29
CA PRO A 149 -9.61 -24.66 -18.13
C PRO A 149 -9.87 -24.97 -19.62
N ASP A 150 -11.08 -25.44 -20.00
CA ASP A 150 -11.35 -25.94 -21.35
C ASP A 150 -11.93 -24.92 -22.35
N ASN A 151 -12.28 -23.72 -21.94
CA ASN A 151 -12.86 -22.75 -22.87
C ASN A 151 -11.79 -21.94 -23.61
N LYS A 152 -10.98 -22.62 -24.43
CA LYS A 152 -10.13 -21.96 -25.44
C LYS A 152 -10.96 -21.20 -26.49
N GLU A 153 -12.21 -21.60 -26.71
CA GLU A 153 -13.16 -20.93 -27.60
C GLU A 153 -13.77 -19.65 -26.98
N ALA A 154 -13.87 -19.55 -25.66
CA ALA A 154 -14.34 -18.31 -25.01
C ALA A 154 -13.29 -17.19 -24.98
N LYS A 155 -12.04 -17.44 -25.43
CA LYS A 155 -10.99 -16.43 -25.51
C LYS A 155 -11.22 -15.38 -26.60
N GLU A 156 -12.01 -15.69 -27.62
CA GLU A 156 -12.36 -14.72 -28.66
C GLU A 156 -13.47 -13.77 -28.20
N GLU A 157 -14.43 -14.24 -27.40
CA GLU A 157 -15.49 -13.40 -26.82
C GLU A 157 -15.04 -12.67 -25.53
N SER A 158 -14.07 -13.23 -24.79
CA SER A 158 -13.49 -12.62 -23.59
C SER A 158 -12.48 -11.51 -23.87
N ALA A 159 -12.15 -11.22 -25.13
CA ALA A 159 -11.32 -10.07 -25.50
C ALA A 159 -12.01 -8.72 -25.17
N ILE A 160 -13.33 -8.72 -25.00
CA ILE A 160 -14.15 -7.51 -24.75
C ILE A 160 -14.45 -7.32 -23.25
N ILE A 161 -14.37 -8.38 -22.44
CA ILE A 161 -14.75 -8.35 -21.03
C ILE A 161 -13.48 -8.44 -20.18
N PRO A 162 -13.21 -7.48 -19.27
CA PRO A 162 -12.05 -7.57 -18.41
C PRO A 162 -12.19 -8.79 -17.49
N GLU A 163 -11.35 -9.79 -17.73
CA GLU A 163 -11.28 -11.01 -16.93
C GLU A 163 -10.61 -10.66 -15.60
N PHE A 164 -11.37 -10.82 -14.50
CA PHE A 164 -10.83 -10.61 -13.16
C PHE A 164 -10.01 -11.83 -12.73
N ASP A 165 -8.81 -11.58 -12.20
CA ASP A 165 -7.91 -12.63 -11.72
C ASP A 165 -8.34 -13.14 -10.33
N ARG A 166 -8.78 -14.42 -10.27
CA ARG A 166 -9.10 -15.15 -9.03
C ARG A 166 -7.99 -15.05 -7.99
N ALA A 167 -6.72 -15.03 -8.40
CA ALA A 167 -5.57 -14.96 -7.51
C ALA A 167 -5.58 -13.68 -6.65
N THR A 168 -6.20 -12.61 -7.13
CA THR A 168 -6.37 -11.35 -6.38
C THR A 168 -7.35 -11.51 -5.22
N ALA A 169 -8.49 -12.17 -5.46
CA ALA A 169 -9.45 -12.47 -4.39
C ALA A 169 -8.87 -13.44 -3.36
N LEU A 170 -8.13 -14.47 -3.80
CA LEU A 170 -7.44 -15.38 -2.88
C LEU A 170 -6.42 -14.66 -2.00
N GLY A 171 -5.61 -13.78 -2.59
CA GLY A 171 -4.64 -12.98 -1.85
C GLY A 171 -5.29 -12.04 -0.84
N PHE A 172 -6.43 -11.44 -1.19
CA PHE A 172 -7.23 -10.62 -0.28
C PHE A 172 -7.76 -11.44 0.91
N MET A 173 -8.35 -12.61 0.66
CA MET A 173 -8.83 -13.48 1.75
C MET A 173 -7.69 -13.98 2.63
N ARG A 174 -6.55 -14.29 2.02
CA ARG A 174 -5.33 -14.69 2.73
C ARG A 174 -4.83 -13.57 3.64
N SER A 175 -4.90 -12.30 3.25
CA SER A 175 -4.49 -11.20 4.12
C SER A 175 -5.33 -11.15 5.40
N TYR A 176 -6.63 -11.39 5.30
CA TYR A 176 -7.54 -11.45 6.44
C TYR A 176 -7.24 -12.62 7.38
N SER A 177 -6.71 -13.73 6.86
CA SER A 177 -6.24 -14.85 7.68
C SER A 177 -5.07 -14.46 8.61
N TYR A 178 -4.26 -13.48 8.21
CA TYR A 178 -3.18 -12.93 9.03
C TYR A 178 -3.62 -11.73 9.87
N LEU A 179 -4.60 -10.95 9.41
CA LEU A 179 -5.13 -9.82 10.19
C LEU A 179 -5.93 -10.30 11.41
N VAL A 180 -6.77 -11.32 11.24
CA VAL A 180 -7.71 -11.81 12.27
C VAL A 180 -7.33 -13.23 12.71
N GLN A 181 -6.32 -13.33 13.58
CA GLN A 181 -5.76 -14.60 14.04
C GLN A 181 -6.33 -15.10 15.37
N HIS A 182 -6.77 -14.17 16.22
CA HIS A 182 -7.30 -14.48 17.55
C HIS A 182 -8.68 -13.86 17.78
N ARG A 183 -9.39 -14.32 18.81
CA ARG A 183 -10.69 -13.78 19.21
C ARG A 183 -10.68 -12.27 19.46
N VAL A 184 -9.60 -11.75 20.05
CA VAL A 184 -9.42 -10.31 20.25
C VAL A 184 -9.34 -9.56 18.93
N ASP A 185 -8.69 -10.14 17.90
CA ASP A 185 -8.64 -9.52 16.58
C ASP A 185 -10.03 -9.45 15.94
N LEU A 186 -10.89 -10.46 16.16
CA LEU A 186 -12.25 -10.45 15.63
C LEU A 186 -13.10 -9.33 16.26
N ILE A 187 -12.95 -9.11 17.56
CA ILE A 187 -13.60 -8.01 18.26
C ILE A 187 -13.10 -6.66 17.70
N LEU A 188 -11.78 -6.50 17.56
CA LEU A 188 -11.20 -5.29 16.98
C LEU A 188 -11.62 -5.05 15.53
N ALA A 189 -11.77 -6.10 14.73
CA ALA A 189 -12.28 -6.02 13.37
C ALA A 189 -13.72 -5.51 13.34
N ARG A 190 -14.56 -5.96 14.27
CA ARG A 190 -15.95 -5.50 14.43
C ARG A 190 -16.01 -4.03 14.87
N GLU A 191 -15.23 -3.66 15.88
CA GLU A 191 -15.12 -2.26 16.35
C GLU A 191 -14.64 -1.31 15.26
N SER A 192 -13.80 -1.80 14.34
CA SER A 192 -13.24 -1.02 13.24
C SER A 192 -14.08 -1.11 11.95
N HIS A 193 -15.27 -1.72 12.00
CA HIS A 193 -16.17 -1.94 10.86
C HIS A 193 -15.53 -2.63 9.65
N LEU A 194 -14.61 -3.57 9.90
CA LEU A 194 -13.94 -4.33 8.83
C LEU A 194 -14.72 -5.57 8.36
N LEU A 195 -15.77 -5.98 9.09
CA LEU A 195 -16.59 -7.14 8.75
C LEU A 195 -18.05 -6.72 8.55
N PRO A 196 -18.72 -7.23 7.50
CA PRO A 196 -20.08 -6.81 7.14
C PRO A 196 -21.16 -7.45 8.02
N VAL A 197 -20.89 -8.62 8.62
CA VAL A 197 -21.84 -9.41 9.41
C VAL A 197 -21.27 -9.67 10.79
N GLU A 198 -22.15 -9.73 11.79
CA GLU A 198 -21.80 -10.23 13.13
C GLU A 198 -21.51 -11.73 13.07
N ILE A 199 -20.24 -12.06 12.85
CA ILE A 199 -19.75 -13.43 12.77
C ILE A 199 -19.24 -13.89 14.14
N ASP A 200 -19.55 -15.13 14.52
CA ASP A 200 -18.98 -15.75 15.71
C ASP A 200 -17.52 -16.21 15.48
N TRP A 201 -16.75 -16.31 16.56
CA TRP A 201 -15.36 -16.75 16.49
C TRP A 201 -15.19 -18.14 15.89
N ILE A 202 -16.08 -19.10 16.22
CA ILE A 202 -15.97 -20.47 15.72
C ILE A 202 -16.17 -20.49 14.20
N GLN A 203 -17.25 -19.85 13.74
CA GLN A 203 -17.57 -19.73 12.31
C GLN A 203 -16.44 -19.03 11.54
N TRP A 204 -15.93 -17.90 12.05
CA TRP A 204 -14.81 -17.19 11.43
C TRP A 204 -13.56 -18.07 11.35
N SER A 205 -13.22 -18.75 12.45
CA SER A 205 -12.01 -19.56 12.53
C SER A 205 -12.04 -20.75 11.56
N GLU A 206 -13.18 -21.43 11.43
CA GLU A 206 -13.38 -22.52 10.47
C GLU A 206 -13.30 -22.01 9.02
N PHE A 207 -14.00 -20.91 8.72
CA PHE A 207 -13.99 -20.32 7.39
C PHE A 207 -12.59 -19.86 6.96
N ILE A 208 -11.90 -19.08 7.80
CA ILE A 208 -10.63 -18.45 7.45
C ILE A 208 -9.46 -19.43 7.43
N ALA A 209 -9.58 -20.59 8.09
CA ALA A 209 -8.56 -21.63 8.10
C ALA A 209 -8.21 -22.13 6.69
N ASN A 210 -9.22 -22.18 5.81
CA ASN A 210 -9.05 -22.60 4.41
C ASN A 210 -8.09 -21.70 3.62
N PHE A 211 -7.98 -20.42 4.00
CA PHE A 211 -7.13 -19.44 3.31
C PHE A 211 -5.70 -19.36 3.87
N ARG A 212 -5.42 -20.00 5.02
CA ARG A 212 -4.09 -19.98 5.65
C ARG A 212 -3.06 -20.82 4.89
N GLN A 213 -3.51 -21.84 4.16
CA GLN A 213 -2.66 -22.76 3.41
C GLN A 213 -2.31 -22.26 2.00
N ILE A 214 -2.85 -21.09 1.61
CA ILE A 214 -2.63 -20.53 0.29
C ILE A 214 -1.21 -19.96 0.20
N GLU A 215 -0.40 -20.55 -0.67
CA GLU A 215 0.98 -20.14 -0.88
C GLU A 215 1.11 -18.91 -1.78
N ASP A 216 2.32 -18.32 -1.84
CA ASP A 216 2.58 -17.13 -2.67
C ASP A 216 2.36 -17.42 -4.16
N TYR A 217 2.48 -18.66 -4.65
CA TYR A 217 2.26 -18.95 -6.08
C TYR A 217 0.78 -18.89 -6.51
N ASP A 218 -0.16 -18.98 -5.56
CA ASP A 218 -1.60 -19.02 -5.82
C ASP A 218 -2.26 -17.64 -5.81
N VAL A 219 -1.53 -16.59 -5.45
CA VAL A 219 -2.07 -15.24 -5.24
C VAL A 219 -1.51 -14.23 -6.23
N SER A 220 -2.19 -13.09 -6.35
CA SER A 220 -1.67 -12.01 -7.20
C SER A 220 -0.41 -11.38 -6.61
N LYS A 221 0.39 -10.78 -7.49
CA LYS A 221 1.68 -10.14 -7.21
C LYS A 221 1.65 -9.19 -6.01
N ARG A 222 0.55 -8.45 -5.84
CA ARG A 222 0.29 -7.58 -4.69
C ARG A 222 0.52 -8.28 -3.36
N TYR A 223 0.04 -9.51 -3.21
CA TYR A 223 -0.03 -10.22 -1.94
C TYR A 223 1.23 -11.02 -1.62
N HIS A 224 2.21 -11.09 -2.52
CA HIS A 224 3.56 -11.57 -2.20
C HIS A 224 4.29 -10.63 -1.22
N TYR A 225 3.81 -9.39 -1.13
CA TYR A 225 4.25 -8.42 -0.14
C TYR A 225 3.11 -8.21 0.85
N GLY A 226 3.38 -8.39 2.15
CA GLY A 226 2.41 -8.12 3.19
C GLY A 226 2.14 -6.62 3.38
N GLN A 227 2.43 -6.11 4.57
CA GLN A 227 2.20 -4.70 4.88
C GLN A 227 3.24 -3.78 4.22
N LEU A 228 2.78 -2.67 3.63
CA LEU A 228 3.60 -1.70 2.92
C LEU A 228 3.60 -0.37 3.66
N ARG A 229 4.74 0.32 3.71
CA ARG A 229 4.83 1.66 4.32
C ARG A 229 4.62 2.72 3.25
N LEU A 230 3.60 3.58 3.42
CA LEU A 230 3.23 4.60 2.44
C LEU A 230 4.40 5.50 2.05
N SER A 231 5.17 5.96 3.04
CA SER A 231 6.32 6.85 2.78
C SER A 231 7.38 6.22 1.89
N ARG A 232 7.50 4.89 1.86
CA ARG A 232 8.43 4.20 0.96
C ARG A 232 7.79 3.92 -0.40
N LEU A 233 6.49 3.69 -0.46
CA LEU A 233 5.74 3.61 -1.71
C LEU A 233 5.78 4.93 -2.49
N ASP A 234 5.66 6.09 -1.80
CA ASP A 234 5.81 7.41 -2.43
C ASP A 234 7.17 7.54 -3.14
N TRP A 235 8.24 7.04 -2.51
CA TRP A 235 9.56 6.98 -3.13
C TRP A 235 9.63 6.03 -4.32
N ALA A 236 8.98 4.86 -4.25
CA ALA A 236 8.93 3.92 -5.36
C ALA A 236 8.19 4.52 -6.57
N VAL A 237 7.06 5.18 -6.35
CA VAL A 237 6.32 5.87 -7.43
C VAL A 237 7.17 6.99 -8.03
N ARG A 238 7.82 7.80 -7.20
CA ARG A 238 8.70 8.90 -7.65
C ARG A 238 9.87 8.41 -8.49
N LEU A 239 10.47 7.28 -8.13
CA LEU A 239 11.64 6.73 -8.80
C LEU A 239 11.28 5.98 -10.09
N PHE A 240 10.29 5.09 -10.03
CA PHE A 240 9.98 4.15 -11.11
C PHE A 240 8.84 4.61 -12.04
N ARG A 241 8.06 5.61 -11.63
CA ARG A 241 7.00 6.26 -12.44
C ARG A 241 6.07 5.25 -13.15
N PRO A 242 5.32 4.43 -12.41
CA PRO A 242 4.33 3.52 -13.00
C PRO A 242 3.27 4.31 -13.79
N SER A 243 2.87 3.79 -14.95
CA SER A 243 1.94 4.46 -15.86
C SER A 243 0.51 4.53 -15.32
N SER A 244 0.14 3.60 -14.44
CA SER A 244 -1.19 3.56 -13.83
C SER A 244 -1.35 4.45 -12.59
N ALA A 245 -0.29 5.13 -12.15
CA ALA A 245 -0.39 6.00 -10.97
C ALA A 245 -1.09 7.32 -11.34
N ALA A 246 -2.03 7.75 -10.50
CA ALA A 246 -2.69 9.05 -10.66
C ALA A 246 -1.70 10.22 -10.53
N THR A 247 -0.67 10.08 -9.69
CA THR A 247 0.34 11.11 -9.43
C THR A 247 1.75 10.56 -9.65
N LYS A 248 2.66 11.39 -10.17
CA LYS A 248 4.06 11.02 -10.42
C LYS A 248 4.95 11.04 -9.17
N TRP A 249 4.46 11.61 -8.07
CA TRP A 249 5.25 11.96 -6.88
C TRP A 249 4.87 11.23 -5.60
N PHE A 250 3.62 10.78 -5.51
CA PHE A 250 3.02 10.18 -4.33
C PHE A 250 2.19 8.98 -4.76
N TYR A 251 2.23 7.94 -3.94
CA TYR A 251 1.37 6.78 -4.11
C TYR A 251 -0.07 7.13 -3.72
N GLU A 252 -0.23 7.80 -2.58
CA GLU A 252 -1.49 8.37 -2.11
C GLU A 252 -1.26 9.80 -1.65
N ILE A 253 -2.20 10.71 -1.92
CA ILE A 253 -2.05 12.13 -1.55
C ILE A 253 -2.14 12.26 -0.03
N PRO A 254 -1.06 12.63 0.69
CA PRO A 254 -1.01 12.50 2.15
C PRO A 254 -1.91 13.49 2.90
N HIS A 255 -2.04 14.71 2.38
CA HIS A 255 -2.84 15.78 2.97
C HIS A 255 -3.43 16.64 1.86
N TRP A 256 -4.70 17.01 2.00
CA TRP A 256 -5.35 18.00 1.13
C TRP A 256 -4.92 19.44 1.46
N SER A 257 -4.35 19.67 2.65
CA SER A 257 -3.95 21.00 3.12
C SER A 257 -2.44 21.24 3.04
N ILE A 258 -2.07 22.37 2.44
CA ILE A 258 -0.68 22.83 2.31
C ILE A 258 -0.09 23.19 3.69
N GLY A 259 -0.91 23.68 4.61
CA GLY A 259 -0.47 24.14 5.93
C GLY A 259 0.33 23.10 6.72
N ILE A 260 -0.10 21.83 6.69
CA ILE A 260 0.58 20.74 7.41
C ILE A 260 2.00 20.49 6.86
N TYR A 261 2.19 20.67 5.55
CA TYR A 261 3.52 20.55 4.94
C TYR A 261 4.44 21.69 5.34
N VAL A 262 3.91 22.93 5.34
CA VAL A 262 4.68 24.12 5.72
C VAL A 262 5.07 24.09 7.18
N GLU A 263 4.14 23.75 8.08
CA GLU A 263 4.40 23.62 9.51
C GLU A 263 5.53 22.62 9.79
N ARG A 264 5.51 21.47 9.12
CA ARG A 264 6.56 20.46 9.30
C ARG A 264 7.90 20.88 8.68
N SER A 265 7.86 21.69 7.63
CA SER A 265 9.04 22.13 6.89
C SER A 265 9.64 23.43 7.40
N ILE A 266 8.93 24.19 8.25
CA ILE A 266 9.38 25.52 8.70
C ILE A 266 10.64 25.42 9.55
N ALA A 267 10.71 24.45 10.47
CA ALA A 267 11.88 24.25 11.33
C ALA A 267 13.17 23.95 10.53
N PRO A 268 13.20 22.97 9.60
CA PRO A 268 14.40 22.74 8.79
C PRO A 268 14.69 23.89 7.82
N LEU A 269 13.69 24.59 7.29
CA LEU A 269 13.91 25.77 6.43
C LEU A 269 14.53 26.93 7.22
N LEU A 270 14.05 27.20 8.43
CA LEU A 270 14.63 28.21 9.33
C LEU A 270 16.06 27.86 9.72
N PHE A 271 16.33 26.58 10.01
CA PHE A 271 17.69 26.10 10.29
C PHE A 271 18.61 26.30 9.07
N GLY A 272 18.16 25.90 7.88
CA GLY A 272 18.90 26.10 6.64
C GLY A 272 19.17 27.58 6.37
N PHE A 273 18.14 28.42 6.47
CA PHE A 273 18.24 29.87 6.33
C PHE A 273 19.25 30.47 7.30
N ALA A 274 19.13 30.18 8.60
CA ALA A 274 20.05 30.68 9.63
C ALA A 274 21.50 30.21 9.37
N SER A 275 21.68 28.97 8.93
CA SER A 275 23.00 28.44 8.59
C SER A 275 23.61 29.15 7.38
N PHE A 276 22.84 29.32 6.29
CA PHE A 276 23.31 30.06 5.11
C PHE A 276 23.61 31.53 5.44
N SER A 277 22.76 32.20 6.22
CA SER A 277 23.00 33.55 6.70
C SER A 277 24.28 33.64 7.51
N LEU A 278 24.53 32.71 8.44
CA LEU A 278 25.76 32.68 9.23
C LEU A 278 27.00 32.49 8.36
N VAL A 279 26.95 31.61 7.36
CA VAL A 279 28.04 31.38 6.40
C VAL A 279 28.29 32.63 5.55
N LEU A 280 27.23 33.22 4.99
CA LEU A 280 27.30 34.42 4.17
C LEU A 280 27.85 35.62 4.97
N SER A 281 27.39 35.83 6.20
CA SER A 281 27.91 36.88 7.08
C SER A 281 29.37 36.65 7.45
N SER A 282 29.76 35.40 7.74
CA SER A 282 31.16 35.06 8.01
C SER A 282 32.04 35.33 6.79
N MET A 283 31.57 34.96 5.59
CA MET A 283 32.25 35.23 4.33
C MET A 283 32.37 36.73 4.04
N GLN A 284 31.33 37.52 4.33
CA GLN A 284 31.39 38.99 4.22
C GLN A 284 32.46 39.57 5.15
N VAL A 285 32.54 39.10 6.40
CA VAL A 285 33.59 39.52 7.34
C VAL A 285 34.97 39.11 6.84
N LEU A 286 35.11 37.93 6.24
CA LEU A 286 36.37 37.46 5.68
C LEU A 286 36.85 38.32 4.50
N LEU A 287 35.95 38.66 3.57
CA LEU A 287 36.25 39.42 2.36
C LEU A 287 36.37 40.94 2.60
N ALA A 288 35.67 41.46 3.61
CA ALA A 288 35.70 42.87 3.96
C ALA A 288 36.97 43.28 4.73
N VAL A 289 37.85 42.34 5.09
CA VAL A 289 39.18 42.64 5.64
C VAL A 289 40.11 43.00 4.48
N PRO A 290 40.44 44.28 4.25
CA PRO A 290 41.33 44.68 3.17
C PRO A 290 42.78 44.40 3.60
N ASP A 291 43.61 43.92 2.68
CA ASP A 291 45.04 43.70 2.96
C ASP A 291 45.79 45.01 3.24
N GLU A 292 45.33 46.15 2.71
CA GLU A 292 45.98 47.44 2.93
C GLU A 292 44.99 48.61 3.09
N GLY A 293 45.20 49.44 4.13
CA GLY A 293 44.74 50.83 4.16
C GLY A 293 43.39 51.13 4.80
N LEU A 294 43.36 51.39 6.12
CA LEU A 294 42.42 52.35 6.71
C LEU A 294 42.97 52.85 8.06
N LYS A 295 43.73 53.96 8.00
CA LYS A 295 44.23 54.71 9.16
C LYS A 295 43.04 55.34 9.89
N LEU A 296 42.51 54.66 10.90
CA LEU A 296 41.53 55.25 11.82
C LEU A 296 42.29 56.12 12.83
N HIS A 297 42.20 57.44 12.65
CA HIS A 297 42.90 58.44 13.45
C HIS A 297 42.43 58.38 14.92
N GLY A 298 43.23 57.79 15.82
CA GLY A 298 43.02 57.91 17.27
C GLY A 298 43.05 56.60 18.09
N VAL A 299 43.13 55.43 17.47
CA VAL A 299 43.33 54.15 18.18
C VAL A 299 44.72 53.64 17.82
N GLY A 300 45.55 53.30 18.82
CA GLY A 300 46.92 52.83 18.58
C GLY A 300 46.94 51.68 17.58
N ASP A 301 47.78 51.79 16.54
CA ASP A 301 47.82 50.87 15.38
C ASP A 301 47.88 49.39 15.80
N LEU A 302 48.53 49.10 16.93
CA LEU A 302 48.66 47.76 17.48
C LEU A 302 47.31 47.13 17.89
N SER A 303 46.41 47.90 18.51
CA SER A 303 45.10 47.40 18.98
C SER A 303 44.14 47.07 17.83
N LEU A 304 44.19 47.84 16.74
CA LEU A 304 43.37 47.61 15.55
C LEU A 304 43.80 46.34 14.80
N VAL A 305 45.11 46.05 14.77
CA VAL A 305 45.66 44.82 14.17
C VAL A 305 45.23 43.57 14.94
N TYR A 306 45.29 43.59 16.28
CA TYR A 306 44.82 42.46 17.10
C TYR A 306 43.32 42.21 16.92
N MET A 307 42.51 43.27 16.88
CA MET A 307 41.07 43.15 16.67
C MET A 307 40.73 42.56 15.30
N ARG A 308 41.41 43.01 14.23
CA ARG A 308 41.27 42.45 12.88
C ARG A 308 41.61 40.96 12.83
N ARG A 309 42.75 40.58 13.41
CA ARG A 309 43.20 39.17 13.44
C ARG A 309 42.21 38.29 14.20
N ALA A 310 41.64 38.79 15.30
CA ALA A 310 40.62 38.07 16.06
C ALA A 310 39.34 37.82 15.23
N PHE A 311 38.83 38.84 14.51
CA PHE A 311 37.65 38.68 13.65
C PHE A 311 37.88 37.71 12.47
N TRP A 312 39.07 37.76 11.87
CA TRP A 312 39.43 36.85 10.78
C TRP A 312 39.50 35.39 11.24
N VAL A 313 40.18 35.13 12.37
CA VAL A 313 40.26 33.79 12.97
C VAL A 313 38.87 33.30 13.38
N PHE A 314 38.05 34.16 13.97
CA PHE A 314 36.67 33.82 14.33
C PHE A 314 35.83 33.42 13.11
N SER A 315 35.91 34.16 11.99
CA SER A 315 35.18 33.82 10.76
C SER A 315 35.59 32.45 10.20
N ILE A 316 36.89 32.14 10.19
CA ILE A 316 37.39 30.84 9.75
C ILE A 316 36.85 29.71 10.63
N ILE A 317 36.87 29.89 11.95
CA ILE A 317 36.34 28.89 12.90
C ILE A 317 34.85 28.65 12.64
N VAL A 318 34.06 29.70 12.46
CA VAL A 318 32.61 29.59 12.19
C VAL A 318 32.35 28.87 10.86
N LEU A 319 33.10 29.19 9.81
CA LEU A 319 32.99 28.50 8.51
C LEU A 319 33.33 27.01 8.61
N LEU A 320 34.40 26.66 9.33
CA LEU A 320 34.79 25.27 9.54
C LEU A 320 33.73 24.50 10.35
N LEU A 321 33.25 25.07 11.46
CA LEU A 321 32.22 24.45 12.30
C LEU A 321 30.91 24.26 11.51
N SER A 322 30.50 25.25 10.72
CA SER A 322 29.34 25.14 9.84
C SER A 322 29.54 24.04 8.80
N GLY A 323 30.69 23.99 8.12
CA GLY A 323 31.00 22.94 7.15
C GLY A 323 30.96 21.54 7.76
N VAL A 324 31.52 21.36 8.95
CA VAL A 324 31.45 20.09 9.70
C VAL A 324 30.00 19.73 10.03
N ALA A 325 29.19 20.68 10.48
CA ALA A 325 27.78 20.45 10.77
C ALA A 325 27.00 20.00 9.52
N TRP A 326 27.23 20.62 8.37
CA TRP A 326 26.62 20.22 7.09
C TRP A 326 27.06 18.83 6.64
N ILE A 327 28.33 18.49 6.79
CA ILE A 327 28.85 17.15 6.47
C ILE A 327 28.14 16.10 7.35
N LEU A 328 28.08 16.35 8.66
CA LEU A 328 27.51 15.41 9.62
C LEU A 328 26.00 15.24 9.43
N LEU A 329 25.26 16.34 9.27
CA LEU A 329 23.79 16.32 9.22
C LEU A 329 23.22 15.99 7.83
N CYS A 330 23.94 16.28 6.74
CA CYS A 330 23.41 16.09 5.38
C CYS A 330 24.20 15.06 4.56
N VAL A 331 25.54 15.18 4.50
CA VAL A 331 26.36 14.35 3.60
C VAL A 331 26.44 12.89 4.08
N ILE A 332 26.66 12.66 5.38
CA ILE A 332 26.72 11.29 5.94
C ILE A 332 25.40 10.52 5.74
N PRO A 333 24.21 11.03 6.11
CA PRO A 333 22.98 10.29 5.89
C PRO A 333 22.67 10.09 4.40
N PHE A 334 22.99 11.07 3.55
CA PHE A 334 22.79 10.94 2.10
C PHE A 334 23.70 9.88 1.48
N THR A 335 24.98 9.85 1.84
CA THR A 335 25.92 8.82 1.36
C THR A 335 25.55 7.43 1.89
N GLY A 336 25.13 7.31 3.15
CA GLY A 336 24.61 6.07 3.73
C GLY A 336 23.36 5.56 3.00
N PHE A 337 22.42 6.45 2.68
CA PHE A 337 21.23 6.10 1.89
C PHE A 337 21.59 5.64 0.48
N MET A 338 22.48 6.35 -0.22
CA MET A 338 22.95 5.96 -1.55
C MET A 338 23.70 4.62 -1.54
N TRP A 339 24.50 4.36 -0.50
CA TRP A 339 25.16 3.07 -0.30
C TRP A 339 24.16 1.93 -0.07
N GLN A 340 23.14 2.14 0.75
CA GLN A 340 22.08 1.15 0.98
C GLN A 340 21.34 0.80 -0.31
N ILE A 341 21.02 1.80 -1.13
CA ILE A 341 20.42 1.60 -2.45
C ILE A 341 21.36 0.78 -3.34
N LEU A 342 22.63 1.19 -3.44
CA LEU A 342 23.62 0.54 -4.30
C LEU A 342 23.93 -0.91 -3.86
N TRP A 343 24.02 -1.16 -2.55
CA TRP A 343 24.19 -2.49 -1.98
C TRP A 343 22.98 -3.39 -2.29
N GLY A 344 21.77 -2.84 -2.20
CA GLY A 344 20.55 -3.52 -2.62
C GLY A 344 20.66 -3.97 -4.07
N PHE A 345 20.98 -3.04 -5.00
CA PHE A 345 21.15 -3.35 -6.42
C PHE A 345 22.22 -4.43 -6.67
N ARG A 346 23.36 -4.37 -5.97
CA ARG A 346 24.47 -5.32 -6.18
C ARG A 346 24.15 -6.74 -5.67
N ASN A 347 23.28 -6.86 -4.68
CA ASN A 347 22.89 -8.15 -4.11
C ASN A 347 21.64 -8.76 -4.78
N ARG A 348 21.16 -8.18 -5.88
CA ARG A 348 20.00 -8.61 -6.68
C ARG A 348 20.07 -10.07 -7.17
N ASP A 349 21.28 -10.56 -7.47
CA ASP A 349 21.45 -11.78 -8.28
C ASP A 349 21.96 -13.00 -7.46
N LYS A 350 21.90 -12.97 -6.12
CA LYS A 350 22.20 -14.18 -5.34
C LYS A 350 20.93 -15.03 -5.21
N PRO A 351 20.82 -16.19 -5.91
CA PRO A 351 19.71 -17.10 -5.69
C PRO A 351 19.67 -17.47 -4.21
N SER A 352 18.48 -17.39 -3.61
CA SER A 352 18.26 -17.86 -2.24
C SER A 352 18.70 -19.33 -2.16
N ALA A 353 19.54 -19.66 -1.19
CA ALA A 353 20.08 -21.01 -0.98
C ALA A 353 19.03 -22.13 -0.78
N TYR A 354 17.73 -21.79 -0.78
CA TYR A 354 16.62 -22.72 -0.72
C TYR A 354 16.30 -23.45 -2.05
N SER A 355 16.90 -23.07 -3.18
CA SER A 355 16.67 -23.77 -4.47
C SER A 355 17.72 -24.84 -4.82
N LYS A 356 18.63 -25.19 -3.91
CA LYS A 356 19.68 -26.20 -4.15
C LYS A 356 19.41 -27.59 -3.56
N GLY A 357 18.19 -27.82 -3.05
CA GLY A 357 17.79 -29.11 -2.45
C GLY A 357 16.93 -30.03 -3.34
N ALA A 358 16.62 -29.63 -4.58
CA ALA A 358 15.83 -30.44 -5.49
C ALA A 358 16.50 -30.46 -6.87
N ALA A 359 17.53 -31.30 -6.99
CA ALA A 359 18.03 -31.83 -8.26
C ALA A 359 18.43 -33.27 -8.02
#